data_AF-A0A917K2B2-F1
#
_entry.id   AF-A0A917K2B2-F1
#
_cell.length_a   1.000
_cell.length_b   1.000
_cell.length_c   1.000
_cell.angle_alpha   90.00
_cell.angle_beta   90.00
_cell.angle_gamma   90.00
#
_symmetry.space_group_name_H-M   'P 1'
#
loop_
_entity.id
_entity.type
_entity.pdbx_description
1 polymer ?
#
loop_
_entity_poly.entity_id
_entity_poly.type
_entity_poly.pdbx_seq_one_letter_code
_entity_poly.pdbx_strand_id
1 'polypeptide(L)'
;MDAHSNPPSQYTPWRLTPEDLDETRLTRRQFLTYVLGGTGAFMGTLIAAPLIVAAFDPIHRSAGQQFFKTTLKPSDFNDKLPTHVRFTQHIDDGWNSHDVPNDVYVIIYQKKLMIMSHTCTHLGCHVNGSEVNGKSVAPKYNNGQDWFQCPCHNSLYNIYGVPTPTSPAPRPLDLYTYRIEPDGTISIGPSFQRTKENWDYNPNPEI
;
A
#
# COMPACT_ATOMS: atom_id res chain seq x y z
N MET A 1 74.61 53.36 -44.65
CA MET A 1 73.30 53.97 -44.41
C MET A 1 72.20 53.05 -44.97
N ASP A 2 71.53 52.18 -44.22
CA ASP A 2 71.98 51.06 -43.39
C ASP A 2 70.91 49.97 -43.58
N ALA A 3 71.32 48.75 -43.91
CA ALA A 3 70.41 47.62 -44.07
C ALA A 3 70.21 46.96 -42.71
N HIS A 4 69.08 47.24 -42.04
CA HIS A 4 68.70 46.58 -40.80
C HIS A 4 67.94 45.29 -41.11
N SER A 5 68.66 44.18 -41.11
CA SER A 5 68.10 42.82 -41.04
C SER A 5 67.54 42.54 -39.65
N ASN A 6 66.27 42.13 -39.55
CA ASN A 6 65.65 41.68 -38.31
C ASN A 6 66.21 40.28 -37.92
N PRO A 7 66.60 40.03 -36.65
CA PRO A 7 67.07 38.70 -36.25
C PRO A 7 65.90 37.71 -36.12
N PRO A 8 66.12 36.41 -36.36
CA PRO A 8 65.08 35.38 -36.25
C PRO A 8 64.69 35.16 -34.79
N SER A 9 63.40 34.96 -34.54
CA SER A 9 62.84 34.71 -33.22
C SER A 9 63.38 33.40 -32.63
N GLN A 10 64.05 33.50 -31.48
CA GLN A 10 64.53 32.35 -30.74
C GLN A 10 63.38 31.76 -29.91
N TYR A 11 62.89 30.58 -30.29
CA TYR A 11 61.98 29.78 -29.49
C TYR A 11 62.73 29.19 -28.28
N THR A 12 62.34 29.58 -27.06
CA THR A 12 62.89 29.04 -25.81
C THR A 12 61.81 28.24 -25.07
N PRO A 13 61.95 26.91 -24.92
CA PRO A 13 60.85 26.03 -24.48
C PRO A 13 60.60 26.00 -22.96
N TRP A 14 61.27 26.84 -22.17
CA TRP A 14 61.19 26.81 -20.69
C TRP A 14 60.76 28.14 -20.04
N ARG A 15 60.48 29.18 -20.82
CA ARG A 15 59.78 30.38 -20.31
C ARG A 15 58.27 30.15 -20.42
N LEU A 16 57.67 29.65 -19.34
CA LEU A 16 56.21 29.71 -19.19
C LEU A 16 55.82 31.19 -19.14
N THR A 17 55.03 31.62 -20.11
CA THR A 17 54.45 32.96 -20.14
C THR A 17 53.30 33.03 -19.12
N PRO A 18 52.93 34.22 -18.61
CA PRO A 18 51.77 34.37 -17.74
C PRO A 18 50.49 33.81 -18.37
N GLU A 19 50.34 33.91 -19.70
CA GLU A 19 49.28 33.26 -20.48
C GLU A 19 49.21 31.74 -20.26
N ASP A 20 50.36 31.03 -20.19
CA ASP A 20 50.39 29.56 -20.01
C ASP A 20 49.97 29.13 -18.59
N LEU A 21 50.11 30.03 -17.60
CA LEU A 21 49.65 29.81 -16.23
C LEU A 21 48.18 30.19 -16.03
N ASP A 22 47.58 30.91 -16.98
CA ASP A 22 46.21 31.42 -16.90
C ASP A 22 45.19 30.44 -17.49
N GLU A 23 45.58 29.58 -18.45
CA GLU A 23 44.68 28.58 -19.05
C GLU A 23 44.11 27.55 -18.05
N THR A 24 44.73 27.38 -16.88
CA THR A 24 44.30 26.41 -15.85
C THR A 24 43.91 27.03 -14.51
N ARG A 25 43.99 28.37 -14.37
CA ARG A 25 43.71 29.05 -13.10
C ARG A 25 42.29 29.57 -13.06
N LEU A 26 41.48 28.97 -12.18
CA LEU A 26 40.16 29.50 -11.85
C LEU A 26 40.27 30.94 -11.35
N THR A 27 39.48 31.84 -11.92
CA THR A 27 39.37 33.20 -11.38
C THR A 27 38.83 33.15 -9.96
N ARG A 28 39.20 34.13 -9.12
CA ARG A 28 38.72 34.21 -7.73
C ARG A 28 37.18 34.16 -7.64
N ARG A 29 36.50 34.76 -8.62
CA ARG A 29 35.04 34.74 -8.73
C ARG A 29 34.52 33.33 -9.03
N GLN A 30 35.12 32.63 -10.00
CA GLN A 30 34.76 31.25 -10.33
C GLN A 30 35.00 30.31 -9.14
N PHE A 31 36.15 30.44 -8.46
CA PHE A 31 36.44 29.66 -7.25
C PHE A 31 35.37 29.89 -6.17
N LEU A 32 35.05 31.14 -5.85
CA LEU A 32 34.03 31.46 -4.84
C LEU A 32 32.63 30.99 -5.26
N THR A 33 32.27 31.10 -6.54
CA THR A 33 30.98 30.59 -7.05
C THR A 33 30.89 29.07 -6.92
N TYR A 34 31.95 28.32 -7.21
CA TYR A 34 31.96 26.87 -7.07
C TYR A 34 31.94 26.41 -5.61
N VAL A 35 32.70 27.06 -4.73
CA VAL A 35 32.67 26.74 -3.30
C VAL A 35 31.31 27.04 -2.69
N LEU A 36 30.72 28.20 -3.01
CA LEU A 36 29.40 28.58 -2.50
C LEU A 36 28.29 27.67 -3.05
N GLY A 37 28.31 27.40 -4.36
CA GLY A 37 27.36 26.51 -5.01
C GLY A 37 27.50 25.06 -4.55
N GLY A 38 28.73 24.56 -4.43
CA GLY A 38 29.01 23.21 -3.94
C GLY A 38 28.60 22.99 -2.49
N THR A 39 28.89 23.96 -1.61
CA THR A 39 28.45 23.91 -0.21
C THR A 39 26.93 24.00 -0.11
N GLY A 40 26.29 24.86 -0.90
CA GLY A 40 24.83 24.95 -0.97
C GLY A 40 24.17 23.65 -1.44
N ALA A 41 24.72 23.00 -2.47
CA ALA A 41 24.24 21.72 -2.96
C ALA A 41 24.41 20.60 -1.91
N PHE A 42 25.53 20.58 -1.20
CA PHE A 42 25.77 19.62 -0.11
C PHE A 42 24.74 19.78 1.01
N MET A 43 24.55 21.00 1.52
CA MET A 43 23.56 21.28 2.57
C MET A 43 22.13 20.99 2.09
N GLY A 44 21.81 21.34 0.85
CA GLY A 44 20.51 21.01 0.24
C GLY A 44 20.27 19.51 0.19
N THR A 45 21.30 18.72 -0.16
CA THR A 45 21.20 17.26 -0.21
C THR A 45 21.02 16.65 1.18
N LEU A 46 21.71 17.15 2.21
CA LEU A 46 21.55 16.66 3.58
C LEU A 46 20.13 16.82 4.12
N ILE A 47 19.44 17.90 3.74
CA ILE A 47 18.05 18.13 4.14
C ILE A 47 17.10 17.33 3.24
N ALA A 48 17.35 17.28 1.94
CA ALA A 48 16.48 16.59 0.99
C ALA A 48 16.51 15.05 1.15
N ALA A 49 17.67 14.47 1.47
CA ALA A 49 17.85 13.03 1.58
C ALA A 49 16.86 12.35 2.56
N PRO A 50 16.73 12.77 3.83
CA PRO A 50 15.78 12.14 4.75
C PRO A 50 14.31 12.36 4.32
N LEU A 51 13.98 13.48 3.66
CA LEU A 51 12.62 13.74 3.17
C LEU A 51 12.25 12.81 2.01
N ILE A 52 13.19 12.54 1.10
CA ILE A 52 13.01 11.58 0.02
C ILE A 52 12.81 10.18 0.59
N VAL A 53 13.67 9.77 1.54
CA VAL A 53 13.53 8.45 2.19
C VAL A 53 12.18 8.35 2.90
N ALA A 54 11.77 9.35 3.68
CA ALA A 54 10.48 9.34 4.37
C ALA A 54 9.28 9.29 3.42
N ALA A 55 9.36 9.97 2.27
CA ALA A 55 8.29 9.95 1.26
C ALA A 55 8.12 8.56 0.61
N PHE A 56 9.20 7.79 0.50
CA PHE A 56 9.19 6.45 -0.12
C PHE A 56 9.25 5.30 0.90
N ASP A 57 9.41 5.58 2.19
CA ASP A 57 9.40 4.59 3.28
C ASP A 57 8.16 3.66 3.24
N PRO A 58 6.93 4.14 2.96
CA PRO A 58 5.76 3.28 2.86
C PRO A 58 5.86 2.18 1.79
N ILE A 59 6.66 2.40 0.74
CA ILE A 59 6.86 1.44 -0.34
C ILE A 59 7.77 0.28 0.11
N HIS A 60 8.70 0.53 1.05
CA HIS A 60 9.67 -0.45 1.50
C HIS A 60 9.29 -1.15 2.79
N ARG A 61 8.32 -0.64 3.54
CA ARG A 61 7.70 -1.38 4.64
C ARG A 61 6.95 -2.57 4.03
N SER A 62 7.55 -3.76 4.12
CA SER A 62 6.81 -5.00 3.85
C SER A 62 5.58 -4.98 4.76
N ALA A 63 4.39 -5.14 4.19
CA ALA A 63 3.22 -5.53 4.94
C ALA A 63 3.54 -6.89 5.57
N GLY A 64 4.14 -6.87 6.77
CA GLY A 64 4.32 -8.06 7.57
C GLY A 64 2.97 -8.74 7.67
N GLN A 65 2.95 -10.07 7.61
CA GLN A 65 1.74 -10.87 7.75
C GLN A 65 1.22 -10.68 9.20
N GLN A 66 0.61 -9.53 9.48
CA GLN A 66 0.06 -9.18 10.78
C GLN A 66 -1.25 -9.96 10.93
N PHE A 67 -1.31 -10.75 11.99
CA PHE A 67 -2.49 -11.50 12.38
C PHE A 67 -3.09 -10.82 13.61
N PHE A 68 -4.38 -10.49 13.53
CA PHE A 68 -5.13 -9.89 14.62
C PHE A 68 -5.93 -10.99 15.33
N LYS A 69 -5.57 -11.24 16.59
CA LYS A 69 -6.25 -12.24 17.40
C LYS A 69 -7.68 -11.77 17.71
N THR A 70 -8.65 -12.65 17.49
CA THR A 70 -10.05 -12.39 17.84
C THR A 70 -10.49 -13.28 19.01
N THR A 71 -11.67 -12.99 19.56
CA THR A 71 -12.30 -13.82 20.61
C THR A 71 -13.15 -14.96 20.03
N LEU A 72 -13.19 -15.12 18.70
CA LEU A 72 -14.17 -15.94 17.99
C LEU A 72 -13.64 -17.35 17.78
N LYS A 73 -14.56 -18.32 17.76
CA LYS A 73 -14.27 -19.72 17.47
C LYS A 73 -14.90 -20.16 16.16
N PRO A 74 -14.33 -21.16 15.46
CA PRO A 74 -14.94 -21.72 14.26
C PRO A 74 -16.38 -22.22 14.46
N SER A 75 -16.72 -22.67 15.67
CA SER A 75 -18.05 -23.15 16.06
C SER A 75 -19.14 -22.08 16.07
N ASP A 76 -18.76 -20.80 16.09
CA ASP A 76 -19.71 -19.68 16.17
C ASP A 76 -20.37 -19.40 14.81
N PHE A 77 -19.85 -20.01 13.74
CA PHE A 77 -20.27 -19.79 12.36
C PHE A 77 -21.04 -20.99 11.79
N ASN A 78 -21.86 -20.71 10.78
CA ASN A 78 -22.64 -21.72 10.07
C ASN A 78 -22.44 -21.61 8.55
N ASP A 79 -22.95 -22.59 7.82
CA ASP A 79 -22.88 -22.71 6.36
C ASP A 79 -24.08 -22.07 5.63
N LYS A 80 -25.06 -21.54 6.36
CA LYS A 80 -26.31 -21.04 5.80
C LYS A 80 -26.29 -19.54 5.55
N LEU A 81 -25.81 -18.75 6.53
CA LEU A 81 -25.84 -17.29 6.49
C LEU A 81 -24.51 -16.69 6.96
N PRO A 82 -23.98 -15.66 6.28
CA PRO A 82 -22.81 -14.93 6.76
C PRO A 82 -23.11 -14.24 8.08
N THR A 83 -22.21 -14.33 9.04
CA THR A 83 -22.30 -13.70 10.36
C THR A 83 -21.44 -12.45 10.38
N HIS A 84 -22.00 -11.29 10.74
CA HIS A 84 -21.22 -10.09 10.96
C HIS A 84 -20.45 -10.15 12.26
N VAL A 85 -19.18 -9.82 12.16
CA VAL A 85 -18.23 -9.87 13.24
C VAL A 85 -17.51 -8.53 13.29
N ARG A 86 -17.38 -7.98 14.50
CA ARG A 86 -16.50 -6.83 14.76
C ARG A 86 -15.30 -7.29 15.56
N PHE A 87 -14.12 -6.80 15.19
CA PHE A 87 -12.88 -7.05 15.92
C PHE A 87 -12.02 -5.79 15.92
N THR A 88 -11.10 -5.72 16.87
CA THR A 88 -10.18 -4.58 16.99
C THR A 88 -8.86 -4.94 16.35
N GLN A 89 -8.40 -4.09 15.44
CA GLN A 89 -7.06 -4.19 14.85
C GLN A 89 -6.12 -3.26 15.62
N HIS A 90 -5.13 -3.85 16.29
CA HIS A 90 -4.08 -3.08 16.94
C HIS A 90 -2.97 -2.80 15.91
N ILE A 91 -2.93 -1.57 15.41
CA ILE A 91 -1.95 -1.14 14.41
C ILE A 91 -0.84 -0.39 15.14
N ASP A 92 0.40 -0.86 14.99
CA ASP A 92 1.61 -0.18 15.46
C ASP A 92 2.38 0.34 14.24
N ASP A 93 2.41 1.66 14.07
CA ASP A 93 3.06 2.33 12.93
C ASP A 93 4.54 2.69 13.23
N GLY A 94 5.06 2.25 14.37
CA GLY A 94 6.41 2.50 14.87
C GLY A 94 6.55 3.81 15.66
N TRP A 95 5.54 4.68 15.65
CA TRP A 95 5.52 5.95 16.39
C TRP A 95 4.28 6.08 17.29
N ASN A 96 3.16 5.48 16.88
CA ASN A 96 1.89 5.45 17.56
C ASN A 96 1.26 4.06 17.44
N SER A 97 0.56 3.66 18.50
CA SER A 97 -0.31 2.50 18.50
C SER A 97 -1.77 2.93 18.58
N HIS A 98 -2.58 2.40 17.68
CA HIS A 98 -4.01 2.70 17.62
C HIS A 98 -4.84 1.45 17.41
N ASP A 99 -5.90 1.35 18.20
CA ASP A 99 -6.93 0.34 18.07
C ASP A 99 -8.00 0.82 17.09
N VAL A 100 -8.05 0.21 15.91
CA VAL A 100 -9.04 0.54 14.89
C VAL A 100 -10.12 -0.54 14.89
N PRO A 101 -11.41 -0.19 15.11
CA PRO A 101 -12.50 -1.14 14.94
C PRO A 101 -12.61 -1.51 13.47
N ASN A 102 -12.64 -2.80 13.19
CA ASN A 102 -12.87 -3.35 11.86
C ASN A 102 -13.96 -4.43 11.95
N ASP A 103 -14.54 -4.77 10.81
CA ASP A 103 -15.63 -5.72 10.72
C ASP A 103 -15.51 -6.64 9.51
N VAL A 104 -16.04 -7.85 9.62
CA VAL A 104 -15.98 -8.86 8.56
C VAL A 104 -17.25 -9.67 8.57
N TYR A 105 -17.52 -10.32 7.44
CA TYR A 105 -18.61 -11.27 7.31
C TYR A 105 -18.06 -12.68 7.16
N VAL A 106 -18.45 -13.60 8.04
CA VAL A 106 -17.89 -14.96 8.08
C VAL A 106 -18.97 -15.99 7.76
N ILE A 107 -18.69 -16.88 6.83
CA ILE A 107 -19.55 -18.03 6.49
C ILE A 107 -18.70 -19.29 6.31
N ILE A 108 -19.25 -20.46 6.62
CA ILE A 108 -18.62 -21.73 6.27
C ILE A 108 -18.92 -22.04 4.80
N TYR A 109 -17.88 -22.16 3.98
CA TYR A 109 -17.97 -22.53 2.57
C TYR A 109 -16.98 -23.65 2.27
N GLN A 110 -17.46 -24.75 1.67
CA GLN A 110 -16.63 -25.94 1.37
C GLN A 110 -15.84 -26.46 2.59
N LYS A 111 -16.46 -26.48 3.78
CA LYS A 111 -15.81 -26.86 5.06
C LYS A 111 -14.61 -25.97 5.45
N LYS A 112 -14.56 -24.74 4.96
CA LYS A 112 -13.56 -23.73 5.31
C LYS A 112 -14.26 -22.45 5.77
N LEU A 113 -13.62 -21.66 6.64
CA LEU A 113 -14.14 -20.33 6.94
C LEU A 113 -13.83 -19.39 5.76
N MET A 114 -14.87 -18.71 5.29
CA MET A 114 -14.76 -17.66 4.31
C MET A 114 -14.99 -16.34 5.04
N ILE A 115 -13.88 -15.65 5.37
CA ILE A 115 -13.90 -14.36 6.06
C ILE A 115 -13.86 -13.28 5.00
N MET A 116 -15.02 -12.70 4.70
CA MET A 116 -15.20 -11.66 3.69
C MET A 116 -15.01 -10.26 4.29
N SER A 117 -14.39 -9.39 3.51
CA SER A 117 -14.29 -7.96 3.81
C SER A 117 -15.65 -7.28 3.72
N HIS A 118 -15.91 -6.37 4.65
CA HIS A 118 -17.04 -5.45 4.57
C HIS A 118 -16.80 -4.34 3.52
N THR A 119 -15.61 -4.23 2.94
CA THR A 119 -15.24 -3.16 2.01
C THR A 119 -15.71 -3.47 0.58
N CYS A 120 -16.54 -2.60 0.04
CA CYS A 120 -17.05 -2.67 -1.34
C CYS A 120 -15.93 -2.46 -2.36
N THR A 121 -15.85 -3.34 -3.36
CA THR A 121 -14.78 -3.35 -4.36
C THR A 121 -14.95 -2.32 -5.47
N HIS A 122 -16.01 -1.52 -5.42
CA HIS A 122 -16.19 -0.37 -6.29
C HIS A 122 -15.23 0.77 -5.90
N LEU A 123 -15.41 1.34 -4.70
CA LEU A 123 -14.67 2.52 -4.22
C LEU A 123 -14.40 2.50 -2.70
N GLY A 124 -14.58 1.36 -2.01
CA GLY A 124 -14.20 1.21 -0.61
C GLY A 124 -15.27 1.52 0.45
N CYS A 125 -16.51 1.85 0.06
CA CYS A 125 -17.60 1.99 1.04
C CYS A 125 -17.90 0.67 1.78
N HIS A 126 -18.47 0.74 2.98
CA HIS A 126 -18.88 -0.47 3.71
C HIS A 126 -20.15 -1.06 3.10
N VAL A 127 -20.19 -2.37 2.90
CA VAL A 127 -21.39 -3.11 2.48
C VAL A 127 -22.24 -3.45 3.69
N ASN A 128 -23.55 -3.36 3.53
CA ASN A 128 -24.50 -3.78 4.54
C ASN A 128 -25.00 -5.19 4.23
N GLY A 129 -24.92 -6.09 5.21
CA GLY A 129 -25.50 -7.42 5.14
C GLY A 129 -27.01 -7.45 5.37
N SER A 130 -27.62 -8.58 5.03
CA SER A 130 -29.03 -8.85 5.33
C SER A 130 -29.19 -9.22 6.79
N GLU A 131 -29.27 -8.20 7.64
CA GLU A 131 -29.38 -8.36 9.10
C GLU A 131 -30.58 -7.63 9.68
N VAL A 132 -31.10 -8.17 10.80
CA VAL A 132 -32.15 -7.57 11.64
C VAL A 132 -31.72 -7.72 13.10
N ASN A 133 -31.65 -6.61 13.84
CA ASN A 133 -31.22 -6.57 15.25
C ASN A 133 -29.86 -7.28 15.50
N GLY A 134 -28.90 -7.10 14.58
CA GLY A 134 -27.57 -7.72 14.65
C GLY A 134 -27.54 -9.23 14.40
N LYS A 135 -28.63 -9.80 13.87
CA LYS A 135 -28.68 -11.21 13.46
C LYS A 135 -28.83 -11.32 11.95
N SER A 136 -28.02 -12.18 11.36
CA SER A 136 -28.10 -12.56 9.96
C SER A 136 -29.46 -13.17 9.64
N VAL A 137 -30.11 -12.67 8.60
CA VAL A 137 -31.37 -13.17 8.07
C VAL A 137 -31.19 -13.61 6.62
N ALA A 138 -32.22 -14.22 6.06
CA ALA A 138 -32.29 -14.52 4.63
C ALA A 138 -32.05 -13.23 3.79
N PRO A 139 -31.57 -13.37 2.54
CA PRO A 139 -31.37 -12.24 1.64
C PRO A 139 -32.58 -11.29 1.64
N LYS A 140 -32.35 -10.00 1.81
CA LYS A 140 -33.42 -8.98 1.87
C LYS A 140 -33.37 -7.98 0.71
N TYR A 141 -32.28 -7.96 -0.05
CA TYR A 141 -32.09 -7.02 -1.14
C TYR A 141 -32.49 -7.65 -2.46
N ASN A 142 -32.86 -6.80 -3.43
CA ASN A 142 -33.26 -7.23 -4.77
C ASN A 142 -34.31 -8.35 -4.74
N ASN A 143 -35.44 -8.10 -4.06
CA ASN A 143 -36.52 -9.08 -3.88
C ASN A 143 -36.09 -10.41 -3.24
N GLY A 144 -35.09 -10.36 -2.34
CA GLY A 144 -34.59 -11.53 -1.63
C GLY A 144 -33.61 -12.39 -2.44
N GLN A 145 -32.96 -11.81 -3.44
CA GLN A 145 -31.92 -12.48 -4.23
C GLN A 145 -30.51 -12.17 -3.70
N ASP A 146 -30.31 -10.97 -3.15
CA ASP A 146 -29.00 -10.47 -2.76
C ASP A 146 -28.87 -10.29 -1.26
N TRP A 147 -27.70 -10.66 -0.74
CA TRP A 147 -27.44 -10.66 0.69
C TRP A 147 -26.75 -9.38 1.15
N PHE A 148 -25.87 -8.81 0.31
CA PHE A 148 -25.19 -7.55 0.61
C PHE A 148 -25.65 -6.42 -0.31
N GLN A 149 -25.72 -5.21 0.25
CA GLN A 149 -25.92 -3.98 -0.50
C GLN A 149 -24.93 -2.90 -0.03
N CYS A 150 -24.20 -2.31 -0.98
CA CYS A 150 -23.41 -1.09 -0.75
C CYS A 150 -24.30 0.15 -0.92
N PRO A 151 -24.47 1.02 0.10
CA PRO A 151 -25.37 2.17 0.03
C PRO A 151 -24.89 3.31 -0.88
N CYS A 152 -23.59 3.36 -1.22
CA CYS A 152 -23.03 4.46 -2.01
C CYS A 152 -23.48 4.48 -3.48
N HIS A 153 -23.49 3.32 -4.14
CA HIS A 153 -23.83 3.18 -5.57
C HIS A 153 -24.65 1.93 -5.85
N ASN A 154 -25.33 1.38 -4.83
CA ASN A 154 -26.18 0.20 -4.94
C ASN A 154 -25.50 -1.05 -5.51
N SER A 155 -24.22 -1.26 -5.21
CA SER A 155 -23.58 -2.53 -5.52
C SER A 155 -24.23 -3.65 -4.71
N LEU A 156 -24.73 -4.66 -5.41
CA LEU A 156 -25.40 -5.83 -4.82
C LEU A 156 -24.49 -7.05 -4.93
N TYR A 157 -24.48 -7.88 -3.89
CA TYR A 157 -23.72 -9.12 -3.86
C TYR A 157 -24.53 -10.28 -3.26
N ASN A 158 -24.26 -11.48 -3.75
CA ASN A 158 -24.82 -12.71 -3.19
C ASN A 158 -24.20 -13.06 -1.81
N ILE A 159 -24.67 -14.15 -1.19
CA ILE A 159 -24.18 -14.62 0.13
C ILE A 159 -22.67 -14.88 0.22
N TYR A 160 -21.99 -15.07 -0.92
CA TYR A 160 -20.54 -15.33 -1.01
C TYR A 160 -19.76 -14.08 -1.45
N GLY A 161 -20.40 -12.91 -1.42
CA GLY A 161 -19.79 -11.63 -1.77
C GLY A 161 -19.50 -11.47 -3.26
N VAL A 162 -20.16 -12.23 -4.14
CA VAL A 162 -20.01 -12.10 -5.60
C VAL A 162 -20.99 -11.05 -6.12
N PRO A 163 -20.55 -10.04 -6.88
CA PRO A 163 -21.41 -8.97 -7.36
C PRO A 163 -22.41 -9.48 -8.39
N THR A 164 -23.61 -8.91 -8.40
CA THR A 164 -24.60 -9.17 -9.45
C THR A 164 -24.16 -8.54 -10.78
N PRO A 165 -24.69 -9.02 -11.93
CA PRO A 165 -24.37 -8.43 -13.24
C PRO A 165 -24.70 -6.94 -13.38
N THR A 166 -25.66 -6.44 -12.59
CA THR A 166 -26.10 -5.05 -12.59
C THR A 166 -25.34 -4.18 -11.58
N SER A 167 -24.48 -4.79 -10.76
CA SER A 167 -23.71 -4.11 -9.73
C SER A 167 -22.54 -3.33 -10.36
N PRO A 168 -22.27 -2.08 -9.94
CA PRO A 168 -21.08 -1.34 -10.37
C PRO A 168 -19.76 -1.95 -9.89
N ALA A 169 -19.81 -2.84 -8.89
CA ALA A 169 -18.62 -3.45 -8.32
C ALA A 169 -17.97 -4.43 -9.32
N PRO A 170 -16.68 -4.25 -9.67
CA PRO A 170 -16.06 -5.02 -10.74
C PRO A 170 -15.69 -6.45 -10.34
N ARG A 171 -15.63 -6.77 -9.05
CA ARG A 171 -15.10 -8.04 -8.53
C ARG A 171 -15.74 -8.45 -7.19
N PRO A 172 -15.66 -9.73 -6.79
CA PRO A 172 -16.13 -10.19 -5.48
C PRO A 172 -15.42 -9.51 -4.30
N LEU A 173 -16.09 -9.46 -3.16
CA LEU A 173 -15.52 -9.02 -1.89
C LEU A 173 -14.23 -9.78 -1.58
N ASP A 174 -13.24 -9.04 -1.09
CA ASP A 174 -11.95 -9.60 -0.68
C ASP A 174 -12.11 -10.55 0.49
N LEU A 175 -11.20 -11.50 0.59
CA LEU A 175 -11.16 -12.44 1.69
C LEU A 175 -9.95 -12.16 2.56
N TYR A 176 -10.10 -12.43 3.85
CA TYR A 176 -9.00 -12.44 4.78
C TYR A 176 -8.48 -13.87 4.98
N THR A 177 -7.16 -13.96 5.11
CA THR A 177 -6.53 -15.18 5.63
C THR A 177 -6.84 -15.35 7.11
N TYR A 178 -6.79 -16.58 7.61
CA TYR A 178 -6.90 -16.82 9.05
C TYR A 178 -6.02 -17.96 9.52
N ARG A 179 -5.81 -17.97 10.84
CA ARG A 179 -5.17 -19.05 11.59
C ARG A 179 -6.03 -19.42 12.78
N ILE A 180 -6.07 -20.71 13.12
CA ILE A 180 -6.62 -21.19 14.39
C ILE A 180 -5.47 -21.22 15.39
N GLU A 181 -5.62 -20.46 16.47
CA GLU A 181 -4.66 -20.41 17.56
C GLU A 181 -4.77 -21.65 18.47
N PRO A 182 -3.73 -21.98 19.27
CA PRO A 182 -3.75 -23.15 20.17
C PRO A 182 -4.90 -23.17 21.19
N ASP A 183 -5.48 -22.00 21.51
CA ASP A 183 -6.64 -21.87 22.40
C ASP A 183 -7.99 -22.03 21.68
N GLY A 184 -7.97 -22.33 20.37
CA GLY A 184 -9.14 -22.51 19.52
C GLY A 184 -9.76 -21.21 19.01
N THR A 185 -9.13 -20.05 19.26
CA THR A 185 -9.58 -18.77 18.70
C THR A 185 -9.07 -18.55 17.28
N ILE A 186 -9.74 -17.67 16.53
CA ILE A 186 -9.33 -17.31 15.17
C ILE A 186 -8.51 -16.03 15.20
N SER A 187 -7.37 -16.03 14.51
CA SER A 187 -6.63 -14.82 14.17
C SER A 187 -6.83 -14.48 12.70
N ILE A 188 -7.17 -13.23 12.40
CA ILE A 188 -7.42 -12.74 11.04
C ILE A 188 -6.14 -12.12 10.50
N GLY A 189 -5.65 -12.61 9.36
CA GLY A 189 -4.42 -12.16 8.70
C GLY A 189 -4.67 -11.13 7.60
N PRO A 190 -3.73 -10.94 6.66
CA PRO A 190 -3.91 -10.04 5.53
C PRO A 190 -5.02 -10.50 4.58
N SER A 191 -5.59 -9.53 3.88
CA SER A 191 -6.55 -9.77 2.80
C SER A 191 -5.87 -10.19 1.51
N PHE A 192 -6.59 -10.95 0.69
CA PHE A 192 -6.21 -11.25 -0.68
C PHE A 192 -7.38 -10.98 -1.62
N GLN A 193 -7.04 -10.56 -2.83
CA GLN A 193 -8.01 -10.12 -3.81
C GLN A 193 -8.68 -11.30 -4.52
N ARG A 194 -10.02 -11.24 -4.63
CA ARG A 194 -10.79 -12.12 -5.52
C ARG A 194 -11.05 -11.48 -6.87
N THR A 195 -11.09 -12.31 -7.90
CA THR A 195 -11.49 -12.01 -9.28
C THR A 195 -12.77 -12.77 -9.61
N LYS A 196 -13.36 -12.50 -10.78
CA LYS A 196 -14.59 -13.20 -11.20
C LYS A 196 -14.34 -14.67 -11.53
N GLU A 197 -13.10 -15.04 -11.82
CA GLU A 197 -12.71 -16.40 -12.24
C GLU A 197 -12.39 -17.29 -11.05
N ASN A 198 -11.99 -16.72 -9.91
CA ASN A 198 -11.56 -17.46 -8.71
C ASN A 198 -12.47 -17.24 -7.50
N TRP A 199 -13.72 -16.81 -7.73
CA TRP A 199 -14.61 -16.45 -6.64
C TRP A 199 -14.93 -17.65 -5.72
N ASP A 200 -14.94 -18.86 -6.26
CA ASP A 200 -15.21 -20.11 -5.56
C ASP A 200 -13.97 -20.68 -4.83
N TYR A 201 -12.80 -20.09 -5.07
CA TYR A 201 -11.56 -20.52 -4.42
C TYR A 201 -11.41 -19.87 -3.04
N ASN A 202 -11.40 -20.70 -2.00
CA ASN A 202 -11.02 -20.31 -0.66
C ASN A 202 -9.62 -20.88 -0.29
N PRO A 203 -8.54 -20.06 -0.38
CA PRO A 203 -7.17 -20.48 -0.07
C PRO A 203 -6.92 -20.76 1.41
N ASN A 204 -7.88 -20.43 2.28
CA ASN A 204 -7.72 -20.63 3.70
C ASN A 204 -7.59 -22.13 4.05
N PRO A 205 -6.90 -22.46 5.15
CA PRO A 205 -6.79 -23.84 5.62
C PRO A 205 -8.17 -24.42 5.97
N GLU A 206 -8.33 -25.73 5.89
CA GLU A 206 -9.53 -26.41 6.41
C GLU A 206 -9.60 -26.25 7.93
N ILE A 207 -10.83 -26.17 8.45
CA ILE A 207 -11.14 -26.10 9.90
C ILE A 207 -11.11 -27.49 10.55
#